data_AF-A0A2K1QVU4-F1
#
_entry.id   AF-A0A2K1QVU4-F1
#
_cell.length_a   1.000
_cell.length_b   1.000
_cell.length_c   1.000
_cell.angle_alpha   90.00
_cell.angle_beta   90.00
_cell.angle_gamma   90.00
#
_symmetry.space_group_name_H-M   'P 1'
#
loop_
_entity.id
_entity.type
_entity.pdbx_description
1 polymer ?
#
loop_
_entity_poly.entity_id
_entity_poly.type
_entity_poly.pdbx_seq_one_letter_code
_entity_poly.pdbx_strand_id
1 'polypeptide(L)'
;MGFIKSSSLLLALSSAFSYAQECQVTTITDAVPTNNQEVVLQSYSYCGGSLNATVFIANLNYDKTVTLFYTDRNNVSSPLTSLSLGYQSSIPDSNYEYWGSNTPIFLDGISDLLNLTYRAVNIGQTFVQPLGLDVVASGAPEPAPAAPPAPYASPSGLADDITEWLRLDMDSQATLSKSVMFSNINPDLPGVANGTIVAAKSGPSYPQKLPDYEYNWVRDASLTFDTVQTLYAAASNDQQKAAYQEMLFQYARTRADEQNTPGLQTGLGEPKFYLNNTIFTEPWGRPQNDGPATAAIALMDFANTYLEEGGDIDLVKSQIYDSSANLNAPVQKDLLFVAGNWTTLDFDLWEEVVSAHFYTRMVQRKALLQGADFANKMGDSATSQILASAGAALSETLTQFWNPGRQLILYEYGPVLREKASYKDIAVALGVIHGYIGDDVFGYTNDQILSSLLQISTSFIPIYSIANTTTDQNGQILGIPIGRYPEDVYNGTGTAVDGGNPWYLATATMAEMMYRAVSEYRSVGSIHITNVSQPFFAYFAPATSVTVDSTYGSNCTEFTAITQALLGWGDAFIRRIKYHTPESGGLSEQYNRNTGASQGAADLTWSYAALLEAAIARAEVAGDKDYLTRLADLPV
;
A
#
# COMPACT_ATOMS: atom_id res chain seq x y z
N MET A 1 -20.93 -66.39 39.61
CA MET A 1 -20.00 -65.90 38.57
C MET A 1 -20.68 -64.76 37.81
N GLY A 2 -20.16 -63.55 38.01
CA GLY A 2 -20.33 -62.28 37.26
C GLY A 2 -21.64 -61.94 36.55
N PHE A 3 -22.48 -61.13 37.18
CA PHE A 3 -23.43 -60.24 36.50
C PHE A 3 -22.71 -58.91 36.17
N ILE A 4 -22.65 -58.52 34.90
CA ILE A 4 -22.13 -57.21 34.47
C ILE A 4 -23.31 -56.25 34.35
N LYS A 5 -23.32 -55.23 35.22
CA LYS A 5 -24.25 -54.08 35.18
C LYS A 5 -23.81 -53.12 34.06
N SER A 6 -24.76 -52.76 33.21
CA SER A 6 -24.65 -51.62 32.29
C SER A 6 -24.86 -50.32 33.08
N SER A 7 -23.88 -49.42 33.06
CA SER A 7 -23.99 -48.08 33.61
C SER A 7 -23.89 -47.08 32.46
N SER A 8 -25.01 -46.45 32.15
CA SER A 8 -25.11 -45.30 31.24
C SER A 8 -24.42 -44.10 31.88
N LEU A 9 -23.33 -43.62 31.27
CA LEU A 9 -22.66 -42.39 31.67
C LEU A 9 -23.37 -41.22 30.96
N LEU A 10 -24.24 -40.50 31.68
CA LEU A 10 -24.66 -39.17 31.27
C LEU A 10 -23.45 -38.22 31.43
N LEU A 11 -22.87 -37.77 30.33
CA LEU A 11 -22.00 -36.58 30.35
C LEU A 11 -22.88 -35.36 30.63
N ALA A 12 -22.81 -34.85 31.85
CA ALA A 12 -23.26 -33.51 32.16
C ALA A 12 -22.27 -32.53 31.52
N LEU A 13 -22.68 -31.82 30.47
CA LEU A 13 -22.01 -30.59 30.06
C LEU A 13 -22.23 -29.56 31.17
N SER A 14 -21.26 -29.41 32.06
CA SER A 14 -21.13 -28.22 32.88
C SER A 14 -20.70 -27.06 31.96
N SER A 15 -21.66 -26.27 31.51
CA SER A 15 -21.41 -24.94 30.97
C SER A 15 -20.77 -24.10 32.07
N ALA A 16 -19.45 -24.01 32.07
CA ALA A 16 -18.72 -23.07 32.91
C ALA A 16 -19.07 -21.66 32.42
N PHE A 17 -19.97 -21.00 33.11
CA PHE A 17 -20.10 -19.55 33.00
C PHE A 17 -18.82 -18.95 33.58
N SER A 18 -17.88 -18.59 32.71
CA SER A 18 -16.78 -17.69 33.08
C SER A 18 -17.42 -16.36 33.48
N TYR A 19 -17.41 -16.03 34.76
CA TYR A 19 -17.69 -14.68 35.20
C TYR A 19 -16.63 -13.78 34.55
N ALA A 20 -17.05 -12.82 33.72
CA ALA A 20 -16.14 -11.82 33.20
C ALA A 20 -15.56 -11.06 34.40
N GLN A 21 -14.24 -11.18 34.62
CA GLN A 21 -13.54 -10.41 35.62
C GLN A 21 -13.66 -8.92 35.27
N GLU A 22 -13.74 -8.03 36.26
CA GLU A 22 -13.72 -6.59 35.97
C GLU A 22 -12.35 -6.18 35.42
N CYS A 23 -12.34 -5.28 34.43
CA CYS A 23 -11.12 -4.70 33.90
C CYS A 23 -10.37 -3.95 35.01
N GLN A 24 -9.12 -4.33 35.27
CA GLN A 24 -8.29 -3.72 36.30
C GLN A 24 -7.45 -2.60 35.67
N VAL A 25 -7.66 -1.37 36.17
CA VAL A 25 -6.85 -0.20 35.81
C VAL A 25 -5.77 -0.01 36.86
N THR A 26 -4.51 0.00 36.41
CA THR A 26 -3.36 0.31 37.26
C THR A 26 -3.08 1.80 37.18
N THR A 27 -3.31 2.51 38.28
CA THR A 27 -2.96 3.93 38.42
C THR A 27 -1.54 4.07 38.95
N ILE A 28 -0.69 4.78 38.20
CA ILE A 28 0.68 5.12 38.59
C ILE A 28 0.70 6.43 39.39
N THR A 29 -0.06 7.43 38.94
CA THR A 29 -0.24 8.71 39.65
C THR A 29 -1.56 9.36 39.24
N ASP A 30 -2.25 9.98 40.20
CA ASP A 30 -3.45 10.78 39.95
C ASP A 30 -3.16 12.30 39.90
N ALA A 31 -1.97 12.72 40.33
CA ALA A 31 -1.59 14.12 40.38
C ALA A 31 -0.91 14.56 39.09
N VAL A 32 -1.36 15.70 38.55
CA VAL A 32 -0.68 16.40 37.46
C VAL A 32 0.74 16.76 37.91
N PRO A 33 1.79 16.45 37.14
CA PRO A 33 3.17 16.67 37.58
C PRO A 33 3.48 18.16 37.83
N THR A 34 4.17 18.47 38.93
CA THR A 34 4.60 19.84 39.26
C THR A 34 6.12 20.04 39.20
N ASN A 35 6.87 18.98 38.90
CA ASN A 35 8.33 18.90 39.11
C ASN A 35 9.15 18.94 37.80
N ASN A 36 8.69 19.65 36.77
CA ASN A 36 9.31 19.64 35.43
C ASN A 36 9.53 18.22 34.89
N GLN A 37 8.52 17.34 35.01
CA GLN A 37 8.54 16.04 34.35
C GLN A 37 7.72 16.14 33.09
N GLU A 38 8.36 16.15 31.93
CA GLU A 38 7.69 16.47 30.67
C GLU A 38 6.78 15.36 30.14
N VAL A 39 6.97 14.13 30.62
CA VAL A 39 6.21 12.95 30.25
C VAL A 39 6.04 12.01 31.45
N VAL A 40 4.79 11.69 31.79
CA VAL A 40 4.46 10.84 32.93
C VAL A 40 3.24 9.96 32.62
N LEU A 41 3.40 8.64 32.69
CA LEU A 41 2.32 7.67 32.66
C LEU A 41 1.42 7.87 33.88
N GLN A 42 0.14 8.16 33.64
CA GLN A 42 -0.88 8.31 34.67
C GLN A 42 -1.43 6.94 35.06
N SER A 43 -1.90 6.17 34.08
CA SER A 43 -2.54 4.89 34.30
C SER A 43 -2.48 4.02 33.04
N TYR A 44 -2.65 2.71 33.22
CA TYR A 44 -2.81 1.77 32.12
C TYR A 44 -3.72 0.60 32.51
N SER A 45 -4.26 -0.08 31.51
CA SER A 45 -4.93 -1.38 31.66
C SER A 45 -4.74 -2.23 30.43
N TYR A 46 -4.71 -3.55 30.62
CA TYR A 46 -4.77 -4.51 29.52
C TYR A 46 -5.96 -5.44 29.74
N CYS A 47 -7.05 -5.17 29.00
CA CYS A 47 -8.35 -5.77 29.24
C CYS A 47 -9.00 -6.22 27.94
N GLY A 48 -9.50 -7.46 27.89
CA GLY A 48 -10.13 -7.99 26.68
C GLY A 48 -9.23 -7.90 25.44
N GLY A 49 -7.90 -7.93 25.65
CA GLY A 49 -6.95 -7.80 24.56
C GLY A 49 -6.63 -6.38 24.08
N SER A 50 -7.13 -5.35 24.74
CA SER A 50 -6.84 -3.94 24.43
C SER A 50 -5.97 -3.31 25.50
N LEU A 51 -4.92 -2.61 25.08
CA LEU A 51 -4.07 -1.79 25.94
C LEU A 51 -4.62 -0.37 25.95
N ASN A 52 -5.04 0.08 27.12
CA ASN A 52 -5.39 1.47 27.39
C ASN A 52 -4.27 2.11 28.20
N ALA A 53 -3.83 3.30 27.80
CA ALA A 53 -2.86 4.09 28.53
C ALA A 53 -3.25 5.56 28.52
N THR A 54 -3.13 6.22 29.68
CA THR A 54 -3.29 7.67 29.82
C THR A 54 -2.01 8.28 30.37
N VAL A 55 -1.60 9.41 29.81
CA VAL A 55 -0.31 10.06 30.02
C VAL A 55 -0.49 11.55 30.19
N PHE A 56 0.28 12.13 31.11
CA PHE A 56 0.49 13.57 31.23
C PHE A 56 1.67 14.01 30.35
N ILE A 57 1.44 15.00 29.48
CA ILE A 57 2.46 15.59 28.61
C ILE A 57 2.59 17.07 28.87
N ALA A 58 3.81 17.56 29.11
CA ALA A 58 4.06 19.00 29.23
C ALA A 58 3.88 19.68 27.87
N ASN A 59 3.13 20.76 27.85
CA ASN A 59 2.88 21.55 26.65
C ASN A 59 4.07 22.46 26.33
N LEU A 60 5.09 21.88 25.69
CA LEU A 60 6.35 22.54 25.32
C LEU A 60 6.49 22.81 23.82
N ASN A 61 5.61 22.22 23.01
CA ASN A 61 5.74 22.18 21.56
C ASN A 61 4.37 22.08 20.90
N TYR A 62 4.24 22.46 19.64
CA TYR A 62 2.99 22.23 18.92
C TYR A 62 2.98 20.81 18.34
N ASP A 63 4.05 20.43 17.65
CA ASP A 63 4.19 19.11 17.05
C ASP A 63 4.81 18.12 18.05
N LYS A 64 4.01 17.14 18.48
CA LYS A 64 4.41 16.16 19.51
C LYS A 64 4.26 14.75 18.98
N THR A 65 5.22 13.89 19.29
CA THR A 65 5.10 12.44 19.14
C THR A 65 5.21 11.81 20.51
N VAL A 66 4.21 11.03 20.91
CA VAL A 66 4.19 10.33 22.19
C VAL A 66 4.04 8.84 21.92
N THR A 67 4.98 8.05 22.44
CA THR A 67 5.06 6.62 22.14
C THR A 67 5.32 5.82 23.40
N LEU A 68 4.45 4.85 23.67
CA LEU A 68 4.58 3.85 24.73
C LEU A 68 5.18 2.57 24.13
N PHE A 69 6.33 2.14 24.66
CA PHE A 69 7.01 0.91 24.24
C PHE A 69 6.74 -0.22 25.21
N TYR A 70 6.54 -1.42 24.68
CA TYR A 70 6.22 -2.62 25.44
C TYR A 70 6.97 -3.84 24.91
N THR A 71 6.94 -4.94 25.66
CA THR A 71 7.38 -6.26 25.20
C THR A 71 6.16 -7.10 24.87
N ASP A 72 6.14 -7.77 23.72
CA ASP A 72 5.05 -8.68 23.36
C ASP A 72 5.14 -10.03 24.10
N ARG A 73 4.14 -10.90 23.89
CA ARG A 73 4.08 -12.23 24.52
C ARG A 73 5.18 -13.18 24.01
N ASN A 74 5.87 -12.83 22.93
CA ASN A 74 7.00 -13.57 22.36
C ASN A 74 8.35 -13.01 22.82
N ASN A 75 8.35 -12.10 23.80
CA ASN A 75 9.54 -11.45 24.33
C ASN A 75 10.30 -10.63 23.27
N VAL A 76 9.56 -10.04 22.32
CA VAL A 76 10.07 -9.09 21.33
C VAL A 76 9.76 -7.68 21.83
N SER A 77 10.80 -6.84 21.86
CA SER A 77 10.73 -5.45 22.34
C SER A 77 11.23 -4.43 21.31
N SER A 78 11.88 -4.90 20.22
CA SER A 78 12.52 -4.02 19.25
C SER A 78 12.56 -4.60 17.83
N PRO A 79 12.49 -3.72 16.83
CA PRO A 79 11.93 -2.38 16.87
C PRO A 79 10.39 -2.54 16.87
N LEU A 80 9.72 -1.95 17.86
CA LEU A 80 8.35 -1.42 17.69
C LEU A 80 7.16 -2.31 18.08
N THR A 81 7.27 -3.09 19.15
CA THR A 81 6.10 -3.31 20.02
C THR A 81 5.82 -2.01 20.77
N SER A 82 5.08 -1.11 20.10
CA SER A 82 4.85 0.23 20.61
C SER A 82 3.53 0.82 20.14
N LEU A 83 3.00 1.74 20.94
CA LEU A 83 1.72 2.37 20.75
C LEU A 83 1.90 3.89 20.69
N SER A 84 1.43 4.53 19.62
CA SER A 84 1.33 5.98 19.60
C SER A 84 0.14 6.45 20.43
N LEU A 85 0.34 7.49 21.23
CA LEU A 85 -0.70 8.12 22.02
C LEU A 85 -1.11 9.43 21.34
N GLY A 86 -2.42 9.73 21.34
CA GLY A 86 -2.97 10.96 20.78
C GLY A 86 -3.36 11.97 21.86
N TYR A 87 -3.35 13.26 21.51
CA TYR A 87 -3.91 14.32 22.34
C TYR A 87 -5.39 14.06 22.62
N GLN A 88 -5.78 14.15 23.90
CA GLN A 88 -7.16 14.00 24.34
C GLN A 88 -7.73 15.35 24.78
N SER A 89 -7.03 16.07 25.65
CA SER A 89 -7.47 17.38 26.15
C SER A 89 -6.35 18.13 26.88
N SER A 90 -6.48 19.46 26.99
CA SER A 90 -5.63 20.27 27.86
C SER A 90 -6.12 20.18 29.30
N ILE A 91 -5.19 20.29 30.26
CA ILE A 91 -5.52 20.23 31.68
C ILE A 91 -5.63 21.66 32.23
N PRO A 92 -6.82 22.07 32.73
CA PRO A 92 -7.03 23.42 33.26
C PRO A 92 -6.03 23.79 34.36
N ASP A 93 -5.66 25.06 34.41
CA ASP A 93 -4.76 25.64 35.41
C ASP A 93 -3.37 24.97 35.51
N SER A 94 -2.93 24.33 34.41
CA SER A 94 -1.62 23.69 34.31
C SER A 94 -0.99 23.88 32.92
N ASN A 95 0.30 23.56 32.78
CA ASN A 95 0.97 23.48 31.48
C ASN A 95 1.01 22.03 30.93
N TYR A 96 0.04 21.19 31.30
CA TYR A 96 0.00 19.79 30.89
C TYR A 96 -1.25 19.46 30.06
N GLU A 97 -1.16 18.36 29.34
CA GLU A 97 -2.20 17.79 28.50
C GLU A 97 -2.39 16.31 28.82
N TYR A 98 -3.61 15.83 28.67
CA TYR A 98 -3.92 14.42 28.61
C TYR A 98 -3.66 13.88 27.21
N TRP A 99 -2.85 12.84 27.15
CA TRP A 99 -2.61 12.03 25.98
C TRP A 99 -2.97 10.58 26.31
N GLY A 100 -3.44 9.83 25.32
CA GLY A 100 -3.79 8.43 25.56
C GLY A 100 -4.17 7.69 24.31
N SER A 101 -4.40 6.40 24.49
CA SER A 101 -4.87 5.49 23.45
C SER A 101 -5.62 4.31 24.08
N ASN A 102 -6.51 3.70 23.31
CA ASN A 102 -7.16 2.44 23.60
C ASN A 102 -7.04 1.55 22.35
N THR A 103 -6.05 0.66 22.34
CA THR A 103 -5.70 -0.08 21.11
C THR A 103 -5.74 -1.58 21.33
N PRO A 104 -6.47 -2.34 20.49
CA PRO A 104 -6.40 -3.80 20.47
C PRO A 104 -4.98 -4.26 20.09
N ILE A 105 -4.30 -5.00 20.97
CA ILE A 105 -2.95 -5.55 20.72
C ILE A 105 -2.86 -7.06 21.02
N PHE A 106 -3.99 -7.74 21.20
CA PHE A 106 -4.07 -9.14 21.61
C PHE A 106 -3.39 -10.17 20.69
N LEU A 107 -3.19 -9.83 19.42
CA LEU A 107 -2.54 -10.72 18.46
C LEU A 107 -1.09 -11.01 18.88
N ASP A 108 -0.34 -9.97 19.24
CA ASP A 108 1.02 -10.12 19.76
C ASP A 108 1.01 -10.25 21.30
N GLY A 109 -0.02 -9.69 21.95
CA GLY A 109 -0.13 -9.60 23.40
C GLY A 109 0.91 -8.64 23.99
N ILE A 110 0.95 -8.58 25.32
CA ILE A 110 1.87 -7.73 26.07
C ILE A 110 2.30 -8.43 27.36
N SER A 111 3.58 -8.32 27.70
CA SER A 111 4.13 -8.75 28.99
C SER A 111 4.55 -7.57 29.86
N ASP A 112 5.19 -6.55 29.27
CA ASP A 112 5.85 -5.48 30.04
C ASP A 112 5.71 -4.13 29.34
N LEU A 113 5.53 -3.05 30.12
CA LEU A 113 5.75 -1.68 29.66
C LEU A 113 7.21 -1.28 29.92
N LEU A 114 7.91 -0.86 28.88
CA LEU A 114 9.35 -0.60 28.92
C LEU A 114 9.66 0.87 29.18
N ASN A 115 9.24 1.73 28.28
CA ASN A 115 9.47 3.16 28.38
C ASN A 115 8.38 3.94 27.63
N LEU A 116 8.23 5.19 28.03
CA LEU A 116 7.33 6.15 27.42
C LEU A 116 8.18 7.33 26.94
N THR A 117 7.99 7.73 25.70
CA THR A 117 8.74 8.83 25.08
C THR A 117 7.81 9.95 24.67
N TYR A 118 8.30 11.18 24.78
CA TYR A 118 7.69 12.39 24.25
C TYR A 118 8.75 13.15 23.45
N ARG A 119 8.57 13.21 22.13
CA ARG A 119 9.39 14.02 21.23
C ARG A 119 8.69 15.34 20.94
N ALA A 120 9.30 16.43 21.35
CA ALA A 120 8.92 17.81 21.05
C ALA A 120 9.58 18.21 19.72
N VAL A 121 8.86 18.03 18.61
CA VAL A 121 9.43 17.99 17.25
C VAL A 121 10.02 19.34 16.86
N ASN A 122 9.30 20.46 17.06
CA ASN A 122 9.77 21.78 16.60
C ASN A 122 11.01 22.28 17.35
N ILE A 123 11.29 21.76 18.56
CA ILE A 123 12.48 22.16 19.35
C ILE A 123 13.55 21.06 19.40
N GLY A 124 13.32 19.92 18.72
CA GLY A 124 14.29 18.84 18.63
C GLY A 124 14.64 18.17 19.96
N GLN A 125 13.72 18.16 20.93
CA GLN A 125 13.94 17.54 22.26
C GLN A 125 13.13 16.26 22.41
N THR A 126 13.69 15.29 23.14
CA THR A 126 13.00 14.04 23.49
C THR A 126 13.12 13.81 24.99
N PHE A 127 11.98 13.56 25.62
CA PHE A 127 11.85 13.22 27.02
C PHE A 127 11.45 11.76 27.15
N VAL A 128 11.94 11.09 28.19
CA VAL A 128 11.74 9.65 28.39
C VAL A 128 11.40 9.37 29.84
N GLN A 129 10.37 8.55 30.06
CA GLN A 129 10.08 7.93 31.35
C GLN A 129 10.33 6.42 31.22
N PRO A 130 11.38 5.88 31.87
CA PRO A 130 11.52 4.43 32.06
C PRO A 130 10.38 3.90 32.94
N LEU A 131 9.78 2.78 32.55
CA LEU A 131 8.64 2.19 33.26
C LEU A 131 9.05 0.88 33.95
N GLY A 132 9.42 -0.14 33.17
CA GLY A 132 9.75 -1.47 33.70
C GLY A 132 8.59 -2.08 34.50
N LEU A 133 7.37 -1.98 33.97
CA LEU A 133 6.15 -2.40 34.65
C LEU A 133 5.59 -3.69 34.01
N ASP A 134 5.40 -4.73 34.81
CA ASP A 134 4.71 -5.93 34.37
C ASP A 134 3.24 -5.63 34.03
N VAL A 135 2.72 -6.27 32.99
CA VAL A 135 1.32 -6.14 32.56
C VAL A 135 0.59 -7.45 32.80
N VAL A 136 -0.42 -7.39 33.67
CA VAL A 136 -1.31 -8.54 33.94
C VAL A 136 -2.62 -8.33 33.21
N ALA A 137 -2.95 -9.25 32.29
CA ALA A 137 -4.24 -9.26 31.63
C ALA A 137 -5.39 -9.40 32.64
N SER A 138 -6.44 -8.61 32.44
CA SER A 138 -7.65 -8.66 33.26
C SER A 138 -8.89 -8.47 32.39
N GLY A 139 -10.09 -8.37 32.97
CA GLY A 139 -11.29 -8.17 32.17
C GLY A 139 -11.81 -9.44 31.49
N ALA A 140 -12.47 -9.25 30.35
CA ALA A 140 -12.83 -10.34 29.45
C ALA A 140 -11.56 -11.04 28.89
N PRO A 141 -11.65 -12.33 28.51
CA PRO A 141 -10.55 -12.99 27.82
C PRO A 141 -10.24 -12.28 26.49
N GLU A 142 -8.98 -12.36 26.06
CA GLU A 142 -8.57 -11.90 24.74
C GLU A 142 -9.42 -12.57 23.65
N PRO A 143 -9.84 -11.82 22.61
CA PRO A 143 -10.54 -12.41 21.49
C PRO A 143 -9.62 -13.37 20.72
N ALA A 144 -10.20 -14.46 20.21
CA ALA A 144 -9.48 -15.28 19.25
C ALA A 144 -9.30 -14.50 17.93
N PRO A 145 -8.16 -14.65 17.22
CA PRO A 145 -8.02 -14.11 15.88
C PRO A 145 -9.18 -14.59 15.00
N ALA A 146 -9.84 -13.66 14.31
CA ALA A 146 -10.93 -14.02 13.40
C ALA A 146 -10.34 -14.83 12.23
N ALA A 147 -10.84 -16.06 12.04
CA ALA A 147 -10.55 -16.82 10.84
C ALA A 147 -11.08 -16.05 9.62
N PRO A 148 -10.41 -16.15 8.44
CA PRO A 148 -10.99 -15.65 7.21
C PRO A 148 -12.42 -16.21 7.02
N PRO A 149 -13.37 -15.41 6.54
CA PRO A 149 -14.70 -15.89 6.22
C PRO A 149 -14.62 -17.03 5.18
N ALA A 150 -15.64 -17.88 5.14
CA ALA A 150 -15.73 -18.89 4.09
C ALA A 150 -15.83 -18.22 2.70
N PRO A 151 -15.26 -18.85 1.65
CA PRO A 151 -15.38 -18.34 0.30
C PRO A 151 -16.85 -18.33 -0.13
N TYR A 152 -17.31 -17.21 -0.70
CA TYR A 152 -18.69 -17.06 -1.18
C TYR A 152 -18.86 -17.46 -2.66
N ALA A 153 -17.77 -17.68 -3.38
CA ALA A 153 -17.76 -18.01 -4.80
C ALA A 153 -16.56 -18.89 -5.18
N SER A 154 -16.66 -19.50 -6.36
CA SER A 154 -15.57 -20.25 -7.00
C SER A 154 -15.54 -19.93 -8.50
N PRO A 155 -15.30 -18.67 -8.89
CA PRO A 155 -15.19 -18.30 -10.30
C PRO A 155 -14.05 -19.06 -10.96
N SER A 156 -14.12 -19.24 -12.28
CA SER A 156 -13.13 -20.02 -13.02
C SER A 156 -12.97 -19.46 -14.43
N GLY A 157 -11.72 -19.27 -14.83
CA GLY A 157 -11.33 -18.75 -16.13
C GLY A 157 -11.63 -17.28 -16.35
N LEU A 158 -11.18 -16.79 -17.50
CA LEU A 158 -11.46 -15.43 -17.96
C LEU A 158 -12.86 -15.38 -18.58
N ALA A 159 -13.59 -14.31 -18.31
CA ALA A 159 -14.98 -14.12 -18.69
C ALA A 159 -15.13 -13.15 -19.87
N ASP A 160 -16.09 -13.44 -20.74
CA ASP A 160 -16.36 -12.66 -21.95
C ASP A 160 -16.84 -11.23 -21.64
N ASP A 161 -17.57 -11.03 -20.54
CA ASP A 161 -18.08 -9.70 -20.17
C ASP A 161 -16.95 -8.72 -19.79
N ILE A 162 -15.84 -9.24 -19.29
CA ILE A 162 -14.64 -8.45 -18.96
C ILE A 162 -13.78 -8.28 -20.21
N THR A 163 -13.65 -9.31 -21.05
CA THR A 163 -13.03 -9.18 -22.37
C THR A 163 -13.70 -8.09 -23.20
N GLU A 164 -15.03 -8.06 -23.21
CA GLU A 164 -15.83 -7.07 -23.93
C GLU A 164 -15.71 -5.67 -23.36
N TRP A 165 -15.60 -5.53 -22.03
CA TRP A 165 -15.46 -4.23 -21.36
C TRP A 165 -14.06 -3.62 -21.50
N LEU A 166 -13.03 -4.46 -21.54
CA LEU A 166 -11.62 -4.08 -21.69
C LEU A 166 -11.08 -4.17 -23.12
N ARG A 167 -11.94 -4.43 -24.12
CA ARG A 167 -11.53 -4.43 -25.54
C ARG A 167 -10.98 -3.06 -25.96
N LEU A 168 -10.40 -2.94 -27.15
CA LEU A 168 -9.77 -1.70 -27.63
C LEU A 168 -10.55 -1.10 -28.79
N ASP A 169 -11.73 -0.56 -28.50
CA ASP A 169 -12.54 0.22 -29.45
C ASP A 169 -13.09 1.49 -28.78
N MET A 170 -13.84 2.30 -29.54
CA MET A 170 -14.26 3.64 -29.09
C MET A 170 -15.23 3.66 -27.91
N ASP A 171 -15.90 2.53 -27.63
CA ASP A 171 -16.94 2.44 -26.59
C ASP A 171 -16.45 1.67 -25.35
N SER A 172 -15.20 1.20 -25.34
CA SER A 172 -14.67 0.38 -24.27
C SER A 172 -14.10 1.19 -23.11
N GLN A 173 -14.08 0.59 -21.92
CA GLN A 173 -13.48 1.23 -20.76
C GLN A 173 -11.97 1.38 -20.91
N ALA A 174 -11.27 0.41 -21.51
CA ALA A 174 -9.81 0.51 -21.66
C ALA A 174 -9.40 1.72 -22.52
N THR A 175 -10.11 1.98 -23.63
CA THR A 175 -9.88 3.15 -24.48
C THR A 175 -10.21 4.45 -23.75
N LEU A 176 -11.34 4.50 -23.04
CA LEU A 176 -11.70 5.67 -22.23
C LEU A 176 -10.68 5.93 -21.12
N SER A 177 -10.27 4.89 -20.38
CA SER A 177 -9.30 5.00 -19.29
C SER A 177 -7.98 5.55 -19.79
N LYS A 178 -7.50 5.08 -20.94
CA LYS A 178 -6.32 5.65 -21.60
C LYS A 178 -6.53 7.13 -21.92
N SER A 179 -7.62 7.47 -22.60
CA SER A 179 -7.91 8.87 -22.97
C SER A 179 -7.98 9.79 -21.75
N VAL A 180 -8.66 9.39 -20.67
CA VAL A 180 -8.76 10.21 -19.46
C VAL A 180 -7.40 10.33 -18.76
N MET A 181 -6.66 9.23 -18.61
CA MET A 181 -5.31 9.26 -18.03
C MET A 181 -4.40 10.24 -18.78
N PHE A 182 -4.36 10.17 -20.11
CA PHE A 182 -3.56 11.10 -20.92
C PHE A 182 -4.07 12.54 -20.86
N SER A 183 -5.37 12.76 -20.72
CA SER A 183 -5.93 14.10 -20.52
C SER A 183 -5.56 14.75 -19.18
N ASN A 184 -5.03 13.96 -18.23
CA ASN A 184 -4.49 14.44 -16.95
C ASN A 184 -2.98 14.74 -17.03
N ILE A 185 -2.29 14.35 -18.11
CA ILE A 185 -0.91 14.73 -18.40
C ILE A 185 -0.93 16.06 -19.15
N ASN A 186 -0.15 17.04 -18.72
CA ASN A 186 -0.17 18.39 -19.29
C ASN A 186 -1.61 18.94 -19.43
N PRO A 187 -2.42 18.94 -18.34
CA PRO A 187 -3.83 19.32 -18.44
C PRO A 187 -3.96 20.71 -19.06
N ASP A 188 -4.99 20.90 -19.91
CA ASP A 188 -5.27 22.18 -20.60
C ASP A 188 -5.81 23.23 -19.62
N LEU A 189 -4.92 23.71 -18.75
CA LEU A 189 -5.15 24.74 -17.75
C LEU A 189 -4.07 25.83 -17.88
N PRO A 190 -4.41 27.10 -17.63
CA PRO A 190 -3.44 28.18 -17.72
C PRO A 190 -2.25 28.01 -16.76
N GLY A 191 -1.03 28.05 -17.30
CA GLY A 191 0.21 28.08 -16.51
C GLY A 191 0.74 26.72 -16.07
N VAL A 192 0.16 25.61 -16.54
CA VAL A 192 0.68 24.25 -16.32
C VAL A 192 2.06 24.08 -16.97
N ALA A 193 2.98 23.44 -16.27
CA ALA A 193 4.29 23.09 -16.81
C ALA A 193 4.24 21.76 -17.55
N ASN A 194 4.96 21.66 -18.69
CA ASN A 194 5.05 20.42 -19.46
C ASN A 194 5.72 19.30 -18.64
N GLY A 195 5.22 18.08 -18.72
CA GLY A 195 5.69 16.94 -17.93
C GLY A 195 5.08 16.84 -16.53
N THR A 196 4.08 17.68 -16.21
CA THR A 196 3.30 17.57 -14.97
C THR A 196 2.02 16.77 -15.18
N ILE A 197 1.54 16.17 -14.11
CA ILE A 197 0.31 15.40 -14.07
C ILE A 197 -0.57 15.97 -12.98
N VAL A 198 -1.85 16.17 -13.28
CA VAL A 198 -2.82 16.41 -12.22
C VAL A 198 -3.24 15.08 -11.60
N ALA A 199 -3.20 14.95 -10.27
CA ALA A 199 -3.63 13.72 -9.61
C ALA A 199 -5.09 13.39 -9.95
N ALA A 200 -5.98 14.38 -9.91
CA ALA A 200 -7.39 14.22 -10.26
C ALA A 200 -8.02 15.51 -10.81
N LYS A 201 -9.09 15.40 -11.60
CA LYS A 201 -9.88 16.55 -12.09
C LYS A 201 -10.84 17.09 -11.02
N SER A 202 -10.30 17.39 -9.84
CA SER A 202 -11.03 17.98 -8.72
C SER A 202 -10.16 19.05 -8.06
N GLY A 203 -10.67 20.28 -7.99
CA GLY A 203 -9.92 21.42 -7.48
C GLY A 203 -10.40 22.77 -8.04
N PRO A 204 -9.67 23.87 -7.76
CA PRO A 204 -10.04 25.23 -8.14
C PRO A 204 -10.44 25.42 -9.61
N SER A 205 -9.84 24.69 -10.54
CA SER A 205 -10.05 24.82 -11.98
C SER A 205 -11.09 23.85 -12.56
N TYR A 206 -11.51 22.83 -11.81
CA TYR A 206 -12.42 21.78 -12.30
C TYR A 206 -13.86 21.93 -11.80
N PRO A 207 -14.89 21.34 -12.45
CA PRO A 207 -16.26 21.41 -11.95
C PRO A 207 -16.43 20.88 -10.52
N GLN A 208 -15.77 19.77 -10.19
CA GLN A 208 -15.69 19.28 -8.83
C GLN A 208 -14.60 20.05 -8.07
N LYS A 209 -14.94 20.58 -6.90
CA LYS A 209 -14.03 21.43 -6.09
C LYS A 209 -13.42 20.71 -4.89
N LEU A 210 -14.11 19.72 -4.35
CA LEU A 210 -13.69 18.98 -3.16
C LEU A 210 -13.67 17.48 -3.48
N PRO A 211 -12.61 16.74 -3.12
CA PRO A 211 -11.39 17.23 -2.48
C PRO A 211 -10.52 18.02 -3.48
N ASP A 212 -9.59 18.85 -3.00
CA ASP A 212 -8.66 19.58 -3.87
C ASP A 212 -7.42 18.73 -4.18
N TYR A 213 -7.40 18.15 -5.38
CA TYR A 213 -6.38 17.25 -5.90
C TYR A 213 -5.68 17.85 -7.15
N GLU A 214 -5.81 19.16 -7.36
CA GLU A 214 -5.20 19.88 -8.48
C GLU A 214 -3.70 20.16 -8.24
N TYR A 215 -2.93 19.09 -8.03
CA TYR A 215 -1.49 19.14 -7.79
C TYR A 215 -0.77 18.00 -8.51
N ASN A 216 0.54 18.19 -8.69
CA ASN A 216 1.47 17.19 -9.21
C ASN A 216 2.13 16.47 -8.03
N TRP A 217 1.65 15.29 -7.68
CA TRP A 217 2.35 14.41 -6.73
C TRP A 217 3.46 13.66 -7.44
N VAL A 218 4.64 13.57 -6.83
CA VAL A 218 5.80 12.88 -7.41
C VAL A 218 5.49 11.39 -7.62
N ARG A 219 4.84 10.73 -6.66
CA ARG A 219 4.39 9.34 -6.77
C ARG A 219 3.41 9.18 -7.93
N ASP A 220 2.27 9.88 -7.91
CA ASP A 220 1.22 9.76 -8.93
C ASP A 220 1.74 10.06 -10.34
N ALA A 221 2.59 11.07 -10.47
CA ALA A 221 3.23 11.39 -11.74
C ALA A 221 4.14 10.25 -12.20
N SER A 222 5.05 9.78 -11.34
CA SER A 222 5.99 8.71 -11.69
C SER A 222 5.31 7.39 -12.03
N LEU A 223 4.27 6.98 -11.29
CA LEU A 223 3.51 5.76 -11.58
C LEU A 223 2.75 5.87 -12.91
N THR A 224 2.16 7.04 -13.19
CA THR A 224 1.53 7.29 -14.50
C THR A 224 2.56 7.24 -15.63
N PHE A 225 3.74 7.83 -15.42
CA PHE A 225 4.82 7.77 -16.41
C PHE A 225 5.44 6.38 -16.55
N ASP A 226 5.32 5.49 -15.54
CA ASP A 226 5.65 4.07 -15.69
C ASP A 226 4.65 3.35 -16.63
N THR A 227 3.36 3.67 -16.54
CA THR A 227 2.39 3.22 -17.55
C THR A 227 2.71 3.81 -18.94
N VAL A 228 3.09 5.10 -19.03
CA VAL A 228 3.47 5.73 -20.31
C VAL A 228 4.72 5.08 -20.91
N GLN A 229 5.75 4.76 -20.11
CA GLN A 229 6.94 4.10 -20.63
C GLN A 229 6.64 2.66 -21.09
N THR A 230 5.74 1.95 -20.38
CA THR A 230 5.23 0.64 -20.82
C THR A 230 4.55 0.73 -22.20
N LEU A 231 3.76 1.79 -22.45
CA LEU A 231 3.16 2.04 -23.75
C LEU A 231 4.20 2.45 -24.81
N TYR A 232 5.19 3.27 -24.45
CA TYR A 232 6.31 3.64 -25.34
C TYR A 232 7.07 2.40 -25.83
N ALA A 233 7.42 1.49 -24.92
CA ALA A 233 8.15 0.28 -25.25
C ALA A 233 7.37 -0.66 -26.20
N ALA A 234 6.04 -0.65 -26.11
CA ALA A 234 5.19 -1.49 -26.94
C ALA A 234 4.68 -0.84 -28.24
N ALA A 235 4.75 0.49 -28.35
CA ALA A 235 4.22 1.24 -29.49
C ALA A 235 4.90 0.82 -30.79
N SER A 236 4.08 0.53 -31.80
CA SER A 236 4.52 0.27 -33.18
C SER A 236 4.15 1.40 -34.14
N ASN A 237 3.25 2.29 -33.72
CA ASN A 237 2.89 3.51 -34.42
C ASN A 237 3.88 4.64 -34.09
N ASP A 238 4.61 5.12 -35.10
CA ASP A 238 5.63 6.17 -34.96
C ASP A 238 5.11 7.46 -34.31
N GLN A 239 3.85 7.85 -34.59
CA GLN A 239 3.27 9.07 -34.03
C GLN A 239 2.99 8.93 -32.53
N GLN A 240 2.41 7.81 -32.11
CA GLN A 240 2.18 7.54 -30.68
C GLN A 240 3.50 7.39 -29.93
N LYS A 241 4.44 6.66 -30.52
CA LYS A 241 5.77 6.46 -29.93
C LYS A 241 6.51 7.78 -29.72
N ALA A 242 6.49 8.67 -30.71
CA ALA A 242 7.07 10.00 -30.60
C ALA A 242 6.38 10.86 -29.53
N ALA A 243 5.05 10.75 -29.38
CA ALA A 243 4.30 11.46 -28.35
C ALA A 243 4.70 11.00 -26.93
N TYR A 244 4.78 9.69 -26.69
CA TYR A 244 5.23 9.17 -25.40
C TYR A 244 6.67 9.56 -25.08
N GLN A 245 7.56 9.47 -26.08
CA GLN A 245 8.97 9.85 -25.92
C GLN A 245 9.10 11.32 -25.51
N GLU A 246 8.37 12.22 -26.17
CA GLU A 246 8.34 13.65 -25.83
C GLU A 246 7.83 13.87 -24.40
N MET A 247 6.72 13.22 -24.02
CA MET A 247 6.18 13.32 -22.66
C MET A 247 7.17 12.83 -21.59
N LEU A 248 7.91 11.74 -21.85
CA LEU A 248 8.89 11.19 -20.91
C LEU A 248 10.12 12.09 -20.75
N PHE A 249 10.59 12.75 -21.82
CA PHE A 249 11.64 13.77 -21.71
C PHE A 249 11.13 15.04 -21.00
N GLN A 250 9.88 15.46 -21.24
CA GLN A 250 9.26 16.56 -20.49
C GLN A 250 9.15 16.23 -19.00
N TYR A 251 8.77 15.00 -18.65
CA TYR A 251 8.74 14.53 -17.27
C TYR A 251 10.12 14.56 -16.62
N ALA A 252 11.16 14.05 -17.31
CA ALA A 252 12.54 14.13 -16.82
C ALA A 252 12.95 15.59 -16.53
N ARG A 253 12.58 16.51 -17.42
CA ARG A 253 12.84 17.95 -17.22
C ARG A 253 12.12 18.50 -15.99
N THR A 254 10.82 18.23 -15.87
CA THR A 254 9.99 18.72 -14.76
C THR A 254 10.44 18.16 -13.42
N ARG A 255 10.78 16.87 -13.36
CA ARG A 255 11.38 16.25 -12.16
C ARG A 255 12.68 16.95 -11.78
N ALA A 256 13.55 17.26 -12.74
CA ALA A 256 14.79 17.99 -12.45
C ALA A 256 14.52 19.41 -11.91
N ASP A 257 13.49 20.10 -12.42
CA ASP A 257 13.07 21.42 -11.90
C ASP A 257 12.58 21.33 -10.45
N GLU A 258 11.78 20.32 -10.09
CA GLU A 258 11.34 20.06 -8.71
C GLU A 258 12.53 19.86 -7.77
N GLN A 259 13.48 19.00 -8.15
CA GLN A 259 14.67 18.69 -7.33
C GLN A 259 15.59 19.89 -7.09
N ASN A 260 15.52 20.92 -7.93
CA ASN A 260 16.34 22.12 -7.85
C ASN A 260 15.55 23.35 -7.39
N THR A 261 14.27 23.18 -7.07
CA THR A 261 13.41 24.26 -6.61
C THR A 261 13.94 24.84 -5.29
N PRO A 262 14.13 26.17 -5.19
CA PRO A 262 14.50 26.78 -3.92
C PRO A 262 13.41 26.61 -2.87
N GLY A 263 13.79 26.33 -1.63
CA GLY A 263 12.86 26.31 -0.49
C GLY A 263 12.20 24.97 -0.18
N LEU A 264 12.64 23.86 -0.80
CA LEU A 264 12.23 22.50 -0.40
C LEU A 264 12.41 22.31 1.11
N GLN A 265 11.35 21.88 1.80
CA GLN A 265 11.32 21.68 3.26
C GLN A 265 11.92 20.32 3.64
N THR A 266 11.72 19.30 2.79
CA THR A 266 12.23 17.93 2.99
C THR A 266 13.10 17.42 1.85
N GLY A 267 13.70 18.33 1.08
CA GLY A 267 14.56 17.99 -0.05
C GLY A 267 13.80 17.22 -1.13
N LEU A 268 14.35 16.09 -1.59
CA LEU A 268 13.75 15.30 -2.66
C LEU A 268 12.52 14.50 -2.21
N GLY A 269 12.30 14.35 -0.90
CA GLY A 269 11.11 13.72 -0.34
C GLY A 269 9.89 14.64 -0.25
N GLU A 270 9.90 15.80 -0.91
CA GLU A 270 8.67 16.61 -1.05
C GLU A 270 7.63 15.83 -1.86
N PRO A 271 6.41 15.60 -1.32
CA PRO A 271 5.44 14.72 -1.98
C PRO A 271 4.80 15.33 -3.23
N LYS A 272 4.56 16.64 -3.22
CA LYS A 272 3.75 17.30 -4.25
C LYS A 272 4.14 18.75 -4.53
N PHE A 273 3.78 19.19 -5.73
CA PHE A 273 4.01 20.52 -6.30
C PHE A 273 2.73 21.06 -6.93
N TYR A 274 2.63 22.38 -7.12
CA TYR A 274 1.57 22.95 -7.95
C TYR A 274 1.77 22.55 -9.42
N LEU A 275 0.71 22.59 -10.25
CA LEU A 275 0.78 22.20 -11.66
C LEU A 275 1.68 23.11 -12.53
N ASN A 276 2.00 24.31 -12.07
CA ASN A 276 3.03 25.16 -12.69
C ASN A 276 4.46 24.78 -12.26
N ASN A 277 4.61 23.63 -11.62
CA ASN A 277 5.82 23.05 -11.04
C ASN A 277 6.50 23.86 -9.93
N THR A 278 5.75 24.74 -9.25
CA THR A 278 6.27 25.48 -8.08
C THR A 278 6.02 24.71 -6.78
N ILE A 279 6.87 24.94 -5.79
CA ILE A 279 6.80 24.27 -4.49
C ILE A 279 5.48 24.53 -3.76
N PHE A 280 4.91 23.46 -3.19
CA PHE A 280 3.80 23.53 -2.23
C PHE A 280 4.32 23.73 -0.81
N THR A 281 4.09 24.90 -0.22
CA THR A 281 4.67 25.30 1.08
C THR A 281 3.77 25.04 2.29
N GLU A 282 2.50 24.69 2.08
CA GLU A 282 1.53 24.51 3.16
C GLU A 282 1.76 23.20 3.95
N PRO A 283 1.18 23.05 5.16
CA PRO A 283 1.28 21.83 5.96
C PRO A 283 0.85 20.59 5.17
N TRP A 284 1.64 19.52 5.27
CA TRP A 284 1.41 18.26 4.55
C TRP A 284 2.19 17.12 5.21
N GLY A 285 1.79 15.87 4.93
CA GLY A 285 2.52 14.67 5.34
C GLY A 285 3.81 14.49 4.55
N ARG A 286 4.89 15.17 4.97
CA ARG A 286 6.23 15.13 4.34
C ARG A 286 7.32 14.75 5.35
N PRO A 287 8.42 14.09 4.93
CA PRO A 287 8.71 13.61 3.57
C PRO A 287 7.90 12.36 3.19
N GLN A 288 7.87 12.05 1.89
CA GLN A 288 7.52 10.75 1.32
C GLN A 288 8.67 10.31 0.41
N ASN A 289 9.41 9.26 0.80
CA ASN A 289 10.66 8.86 0.14
C ASN A 289 10.47 7.73 -0.90
N ASP A 290 9.23 7.38 -1.22
CA ASP A 290 8.84 6.52 -2.34
C ASP A 290 8.86 7.27 -3.68
N GLY A 291 8.52 8.58 -3.68
CA GLY A 291 8.49 9.43 -4.88
C GLY A 291 9.82 9.45 -5.66
N PRO A 292 10.97 9.78 -5.04
CA PRO A 292 12.27 9.73 -5.72
C PRO A 292 12.60 8.35 -6.31
N ALA A 293 12.22 7.27 -5.62
CA ALA A 293 12.49 5.91 -6.08
C ALA A 293 11.65 5.58 -7.33
N THR A 294 10.35 5.81 -7.27
CA THR A 294 9.41 5.56 -8.37
C THR A 294 9.69 6.45 -9.58
N ALA A 295 10.06 7.72 -9.37
CA ALA A 295 10.51 8.61 -10.44
C ALA A 295 11.77 8.11 -11.15
N ALA A 296 12.78 7.65 -10.40
CA ALA A 296 13.99 7.08 -10.98
C ALA A 296 13.69 5.81 -11.77
N ILE A 297 12.82 4.93 -11.26
CA ILE A 297 12.42 3.68 -11.94
C ILE A 297 11.83 3.97 -13.32
N ALA A 298 10.78 4.80 -13.40
CA ALA A 298 10.09 5.08 -14.68
C ALA A 298 11.04 5.67 -15.73
N LEU A 299 11.93 6.59 -15.32
CA LEU A 299 12.89 7.22 -16.22
C LEU A 299 14.04 6.29 -16.63
N MET A 300 14.49 5.38 -15.76
CA MET A 300 15.48 4.37 -16.10
C MET A 300 14.92 3.33 -17.08
N ASP A 301 13.68 2.89 -16.87
CA ASP A 301 13.02 1.93 -17.76
C ASP A 301 12.82 2.56 -19.15
N PHE A 302 12.33 3.80 -19.23
CA PHE A 302 12.29 4.57 -20.48
C PHE A 302 13.67 4.69 -21.14
N ALA A 303 14.70 5.12 -20.40
CA ALA A 303 16.02 5.32 -20.95
C ALA A 303 16.65 4.01 -21.46
N ASN A 304 16.39 2.88 -20.79
CA ASN A 304 16.85 1.59 -21.26
C ASN A 304 16.21 1.22 -22.60
N THR A 305 14.89 1.34 -22.73
CA THR A 305 14.18 1.10 -24.00
C THR A 305 14.63 2.06 -25.10
N TYR A 306 14.74 3.36 -24.82
CA TYR A 306 15.22 4.36 -25.77
C TYR A 306 16.60 4.00 -26.34
N LEU A 307 17.53 3.52 -25.50
CA LEU A 307 18.86 3.09 -25.93
C LEU A 307 18.84 1.77 -26.71
N GLU A 308 18.01 0.81 -26.30
CA GLU A 308 17.84 -0.47 -27.01
C GLU A 308 17.33 -0.26 -28.44
N GLU A 309 16.56 0.79 -28.66
CA GLU A 309 16.02 1.18 -29.97
C GLU A 309 16.94 2.11 -30.77
N GLY A 310 18.18 2.32 -30.31
CA GLY A 310 19.20 3.10 -31.03
C GLY A 310 19.21 4.59 -30.69
N GLY A 311 18.59 5.00 -29.59
CA GLY A 311 18.65 6.36 -29.04
C GLY A 311 20.05 6.80 -28.62
N ASP A 312 20.23 8.10 -28.45
CA ASP A 312 21.52 8.72 -28.12
C ASP A 312 21.86 8.63 -26.62
N ILE A 313 22.98 7.98 -26.29
CA ILE A 313 23.47 7.87 -24.90
C ILE A 313 23.88 9.22 -24.30
N ASP A 314 24.36 10.17 -25.10
CA ASP A 314 24.73 11.50 -24.61
C ASP A 314 23.48 12.31 -24.26
N LEU A 315 22.36 12.06 -24.96
CA LEU A 315 21.06 12.62 -24.60
C LEU A 315 20.55 12.05 -23.27
N VAL A 316 20.63 10.72 -23.08
CA VAL A 316 20.26 10.08 -21.81
C VAL A 316 21.11 10.62 -20.66
N LYS A 317 22.43 10.72 -20.84
CA LYS A 317 23.32 11.30 -19.82
C LYS A 317 22.93 12.72 -19.47
N SER A 318 22.72 13.57 -20.48
CA SER A 318 22.49 15.00 -20.27
C SER A 318 21.08 15.36 -19.81
N GLN A 319 20.05 14.55 -20.09
CA GLN A 319 18.66 14.87 -19.76
C GLN A 319 18.01 13.94 -18.72
N ILE A 320 18.56 12.75 -18.48
CA ILE A 320 17.97 11.76 -17.58
C ILE A 320 18.91 11.45 -16.42
N TYR A 321 20.16 11.08 -16.70
CA TYR A 321 21.05 10.50 -15.70
C TYR A 321 21.93 11.49 -14.92
N ASP A 322 22.85 12.19 -15.59
CA ASP A 322 24.05 12.78 -14.97
C ASP A 322 23.79 14.15 -14.35
N SER A 323 23.20 14.13 -13.15
CA SER A 323 22.95 15.32 -12.34
C SER A 323 24.21 16.09 -11.94
N SER A 324 25.38 15.43 -11.96
CA SER A 324 26.68 16.02 -11.61
C SER A 324 27.22 16.93 -12.71
N ALA A 325 26.99 16.56 -13.97
CA ALA A 325 27.35 17.37 -15.14
C ALA A 325 26.24 18.33 -15.56
N ASN A 326 24.98 17.93 -15.38
CA ASN A 326 23.82 18.72 -15.76
C ASN A 326 22.70 18.60 -14.72
N LEU A 327 22.39 19.71 -14.04
CA LEU A 327 21.28 19.76 -13.06
C LEU A 327 19.91 19.44 -13.67
N ASN A 328 19.81 19.40 -15.00
CA ASN A 328 18.60 19.06 -15.75
C ASN A 328 18.33 17.55 -15.86
N ALA A 329 19.23 16.70 -15.34
CA ALA A 329 19.10 15.25 -15.34
C ALA A 329 18.76 14.74 -13.93
N PRO A 330 17.55 14.19 -13.68
CA PRO A 330 17.09 13.93 -12.32
C PRO A 330 17.55 12.61 -11.69
N VAL A 331 17.85 11.57 -12.48
CA VAL A 331 17.91 10.18 -11.99
C VAL A 331 19.06 9.94 -11.02
N GLN A 332 20.28 10.40 -11.30
CA GLN A 332 21.41 10.19 -10.39
C GLN A 332 21.16 10.84 -9.02
N LYS A 333 20.52 12.02 -8.99
CA LYS A 333 20.21 12.74 -7.75
C LYS A 333 19.14 12.03 -6.93
N ASP A 334 18.08 11.52 -7.59
CA ASP A 334 17.05 10.69 -6.94
C ASP A 334 17.66 9.41 -6.35
N LEU A 335 18.48 8.69 -7.13
CA LEU A 335 19.10 7.44 -6.69
C LEU A 335 20.06 7.65 -5.49
N LEU A 336 20.88 8.70 -5.53
CA LEU A 336 21.78 9.03 -4.41
C LEU A 336 21.00 9.48 -3.17
N PHE A 337 19.88 10.19 -3.33
CA PHE A 337 18.97 10.51 -2.24
C PHE A 337 18.38 9.22 -1.64
N VAL A 338 17.84 8.31 -2.45
CA VAL A 338 17.31 7.02 -1.98
C VAL A 338 18.39 6.24 -1.22
N ALA A 339 19.61 6.15 -1.75
CA ALA A 339 20.72 5.45 -1.10
C ALA A 339 21.12 6.06 0.25
N GLY A 340 21.06 7.39 0.37
CA GLY A 340 21.37 8.11 1.61
C GLY A 340 20.22 8.14 2.63
N ASN A 341 18.97 8.00 2.18
CA ASN A 341 17.78 8.26 2.98
C ASN A 341 16.90 7.04 3.22
N TRP A 342 17.15 5.87 2.62
CA TRP A 342 16.26 4.72 2.82
C TRP A 342 16.04 4.43 4.31
N THR A 343 17.06 4.47 5.18
CA THR A 343 16.88 4.22 6.63
C THR A 343 16.05 5.27 7.39
N THR A 344 15.72 6.42 6.79
CA THR A 344 14.95 7.49 7.44
C THR A 344 13.45 7.16 7.44
N LEU A 345 12.76 7.49 8.54
CA LEU A 345 11.30 7.38 8.62
C LEU A 345 10.64 8.46 7.77
N ASP A 346 9.55 8.12 7.11
CA ASP A 346 8.78 8.98 6.22
C ASP A 346 7.29 8.70 6.33
N PHE A 347 6.46 9.55 5.71
CA PHE A 347 5.04 9.28 5.56
C PHE A 347 4.81 8.13 4.57
N ASP A 348 3.77 7.33 4.81
CA ASP A 348 3.35 6.28 3.89
C ASP A 348 2.81 6.85 2.57
N LEU A 349 2.61 5.98 1.58
CA LEU A 349 1.98 6.32 0.29
C LEU A 349 0.57 6.92 0.42
N TRP A 350 -0.07 6.75 1.58
CA TRP A 350 -1.36 7.34 1.91
C TRP A 350 -1.27 8.71 2.56
N GLU A 351 -0.05 9.16 2.88
CA GLU A 351 0.28 10.50 3.42
C GLU A 351 -0.19 10.70 4.87
N GLU A 352 -0.27 9.62 5.65
CA GLU A 352 -0.97 9.61 6.95
C GLU A 352 -0.07 9.33 8.15
N VAL A 353 0.87 8.40 8.02
CA VAL A 353 1.62 7.85 9.17
C VAL A 353 3.13 7.83 8.91
N VAL A 354 3.92 8.26 9.89
CA VAL A 354 5.38 8.31 9.80
C VAL A 354 6.00 7.05 10.38
N SER A 355 6.60 6.22 9.53
CA SER A 355 7.14 4.92 9.93
C SER A 355 8.16 4.40 8.91
N ALA A 356 8.55 3.12 9.01
CA ALA A 356 9.24 2.42 7.94
C ALA A 356 8.23 1.56 7.18
N HIS A 357 7.96 1.88 5.92
CA HIS A 357 6.86 1.26 5.16
C HIS A 357 7.34 0.17 4.20
N PHE A 358 6.61 -0.94 4.11
CA PHE A 358 6.91 -2.04 3.20
C PHE A 358 6.88 -1.56 1.74
N TYR A 359 5.85 -0.79 1.37
CA TYR A 359 5.72 -0.19 0.03
C TYR A 359 6.97 0.62 -0.35
N THR A 360 7.32 1.60 0.49
CA THR A 360 8.48 2.48 0.28
C THR A 360 9.76 1.66 0.16
N ARG A 361 9.96 0.64 0.99
CA ARG A 361 11.12 -0.25 0.94
C ARG A 361 11.20 -1.03 -0.36
N MET A 362 10.08 -1.57 -0.83
CA MET A 362 10.04 -2.33 -2.09
C MET A 362 10.43 -1.47 -3.30
N VAL A 363 9.86 -0.27 -3.42
CA VAL A 363 10.19 0.62 -4.55
C VAL A 363 11.62 1.20 -4.44
N GLN A 364 12.09 1.52 -3.23
CA GLN A 364 13.48 1.94 -3.02
C GLN A 364 14.47 0.82 -3.37
N ARG A 365 14.16 -0.43 -3.01
CA ARG A 365 14.98 -1.59 -3.39
C ARG A 365 15.11 -1.70 -4.90
N LYS A 366 13.98 -1.67 -5.62
CA LYS A 366 13.96 -1.72 -7.10
C LYS A 366 14.82 -0.60 -7.69
N ALA A 367 14.59 0.64 -7.25
CA ALA A 367 15.35 1.80 -7.72
C ALA A 367 16.86 1.65 -7.49
N LEU A 368 17.29 1.18 -6.32
CA LEU A 368 18.71 1.00 -6.00
C LEU A 368 19.38 -0.11 -6.81
N LEU A 369 18.72 -1.27 -6.95
CA LEU A 369 19.29 -2.40 -7.67
C LEU A 369 19.33 -2.14 -9.19
N GLN A 370 18.22 -1.69 -9.78
CA GLN A 370 18.21 -1.28 -11.19
C GLN A 370 19.13 -0.07 -11.43
N GLY A 371 19.17 0.86 -10.48
CA GLY A 371 20.02 2.04 -10.55
C GLY A 371 21.51 1.72 -10.53
N ALA A 372 21.93 0.68 -9.81
CA ALA A 372 23.31 0.21 -9.83
C ALA A 372 23.73 -0.25 -11.23
N ASP A 373 22.87 -1.04 -11.89
CA ASP A 373 23.11 -1.51 -13.27
C ASP A 373 23.08 -0.35 -14.27
N PHE A 374 22.11 0.54 -14.14
CA PHE A 374 21.96 1.71 -14.99
C PHE A 374 23.15 2.67 -14.88
N ALA A 375 23.60 2.98 -13.66
CA ALA A 375 24.78 3.81 -13.42
C ALA A 375 26.04 3.22 -14.08
N ASN A 376 26.21 1.89 -13.98
CA ASN A 376 27.31 1.21 -14.66
C ASN A 376 27.18 1.29 -16.19
N LYS A 377 25.98 1.14 -16.75
CA LYS A 377 25.68 1.34 -18.19
C LYS A 377 26.01 2.77 -18.66
N MET A 378 25.87 3.77 -17.79
CA MET A 378 26.27 5.16 -18.05
C MET A 378 27.78 5.43 -17.89
N GLY A 379 28.55 4.46 -17.38
CA GLY A 379 29.98 4.60 -17.12
C GLY A 379 30.32 5.24 -15.76
N ASP A 380 29.37 5.31 -14.83
CA ASP A 380 29.55 5.81 -13.47
C ASP A 380 29.62 4.64 -12.46
N SER A 381 30.78 4.00 -12.41
CA SER A 381 31.02 2.86 -11.51
C SER A 381 31.05 3.24 -10.03
N ALA A 382 31.33 4.51 -9.71
CA ALA A 382 31.35 5.00 -8.34
C ALA A 382 29.93 5.07 -7.76
N THR A 383 29.00 5.70 -8.48
CA THR A 383 27.58 5.71 -8.08
C THR A 383 27.03 4.29 -8.08
N SER A 384 27.33 3.47 -9.09
CA SER A 384 26.88 2.07 -9.15
C SER A 384 27.20 1.29 -7.86
N GLN A 385 28.42 1.41 -7.33
CA GLN A 385 28.83 0.73 -6.09
C GLN A 385 28.08 1.23 -4.86
N ILE A 386 27.80 2.54 -4.77
CA ILE A 386 27.01 3.13 -3.69
C ILE A 386 25.59 2.54 -3.71
N LEU A 387 24.96 2.54 -4.88
CA LEU A 387 23.59 2.06 -5.06
C LEU A 387 23.47 0.56 -4.78
N ALA A 388 24.41 -0.25 -5.30
CA ALA A 388 24.43 -1.69 -5.06
C ALA A 388 24.58 -2.01 -3.56
N SER A 389 25.46 -1.29 -2.86
CA SER A 389 25.67 -1.48 -1.42
C SER A 389 24.42 -1.12 -0.61
N ALA A 390 23.77 0.01 -0.95
CA ALA A 390 22.53 0.41 -0.31
C ALA A 390 21.37 -0.56 -0.61
N GLY A 391 21.23 -1.01 -1.85
CA GLY A 391 20.20 -1.96 -2.27
C GLY A 391 20.35 -3.32 -1.59
N ALA A 392 21.58 -3.81 -1.44
CA ALA A 392 21.87 -5.03 -0.68
C ALA A 392 21.50 -4.88 0.80
N ALA A 393 21.95 -3.79 1.45
CA ALA A 393 21.65 -3.53 2.86
C ALA A 393 20.14 -3.38 3.12
N LEU A 394 19.41 -2.68 2.23
CA LEU A 394 17.96 -2.58 2.32
C LEU A 394 17.31 -3.96 2.18
N SER A 395 17.73 -4.77 1.21
CA SER A 395 17.18 -6.11 0.96
C SER A 395 17.24 -7.01 2.21
N GLU A 396 18.33 -6.93 2.98
CA GLU A 396 18.49 -7.68 4.24
C GLU A 396 17.43 -7.31 5.29
N THR A 397 16.89 -6.09 5.25
CA THR A 397 15.87 -5.62 6.20
C THR A 397 14.46 -6.07 5.85
N LEU A 398 14.16 -6.44 4.60
CA LEU A 398 12.77 -6.69 4.17
C LEU A 398 12.09 -7.83 4.94
N THR A 399 12.87 -8.83 5.40
CA THR A 399 12.34 -9.95 6.19
C THR A 399 11.71 -9.52 7.51
N GLN A 400 12.05 -8.34 8.03
CA GLN A 400 11.51 -7.79 9.27
C GLN A 400 10.01 -7.48 9.19
N PHE A 401 9.48 -7.25 7.98
CA PHE A 401 8.06 -6.97 7.77
C PHE A 401 7.19 -8.22 7.90
N TRP A 402 7.76 -9.42 7.82
CA TRP A 402 6.98 -10.64 8.05
C TRP A 402 6.75 -10.87 9.54
N ASN A 403 5.49 -10.86 9.97
CA ASN A 403 5.11 -11.27 11.31
C ASN A 403 4.59 -12.72 11.31
N PRO A 404 5.35 -13.69 11.86
CA PRO A 404 4.94 -15.09 11.88
C PRO A 404 3.76 -15.38 12.81
N GLY A 405 3.53 -14.58 13.86
CA GLY A 405 2.36 -14.74 14.73
C GLY A 405 1.06 -14.37 14.02
N ARG A 406 1.11 -13.33 13.19
CA ARG A 406 0.00 -12.82 12.38
C ARG A 406 -0.14 -13.52 11.03
N GLN A 407 0.90 -14.25 10.60
CA GLN A 407 1.00 -14.80 9.24
C GLN A 407 0.77 -13.72 8.16
N LEU A 408 1.28 -12.50 8.42
CA LEU A 408 0.97 -11.28 7.68
C LEU A 408 2.25 -10.48 7.47
N ILE A 409 2.42 -9.94 6.27
CA ILE A 409 3.39 -8.87 6.02
C ILE A 409 2.80 -7.57 6.56
N LEU A 410 3.50 -6.99 7.52
CA LEU A 410 3.15 -5.70 8.10
C LEU A 410 3.34 -4.62 7.03
N TYR A 411 2.34 -3.77 6.83
CA TYR A 411 2.47 -2.63 5.91
C TYR A 411 3.52 -1.61 6.39
N GLU A 412 3.72 -1.53 7.70
CA GLU A 412 4.72 -0.73 8.37
C GLU A 412 5.50 -1.56 9.39
N TYR A 413 6.75 -1.18 9.63
CA TYR A 413 7.57 -1.66 10.72
C TYR A 413 7.73 -0.48 11.69
N GLY A 414 6.79 -0.40 12.63
CA GLY A 414 6.32 0.86 13.22
C GLY A 414 5.55 0.72 14.53
N PRO A 415 5.39 1.79 15.32
CA PRO A 415 4.33 1.82 16.33
C PRO A 415 2.97 1.74 15.63
N VAL A 416 1.93 1.26 16.33
CA VAL A 416 0.57 1.44 15.80
C VAL A 416 0.25 2.94 15.75
N LEU A 417 0.06 3.45 14.53
CA LEU A 417 -0.27 4.85 14.25
C LEU A 417 -1.70 4.94 13.72
N ARG A 418 -2.42 6.01 14.11
CA ARG A 418 -3.80 6.29 13.66
C ARG A 418 -4.76 5.09 13.77
N GLU A 419 -4.62 4.31 14.82
CA GLU A 419 -5.47 3.14 15.10
C GLU A 419 -5.41 2.03 14.03
N LYS A 420 -4.42 2.02 13.13
CA LYS A 420 -4.17 0.97 12.11
C LYS A 420 -3.67 -0.36 12.73
N ALA A 421 -4.38 -0.89 13.73
CA ALA A 421 -3.93 -1.99 14.59
C ALA A 421 -3.99 -3.38 13.94
N SER A 422 -4.70 -3.56 12.83
CA SER A 422 -4.72 -4.81 12.07
C SER A 422 -3.41 -5.09 11.33
N TYR A 423 -2.66 -4.03 11.00
CA TYR A 423 -1.50 -4.05 10.09
C TYR A 423 -1.80 -4.53 8.67
N LYS A 424 -3.08 -4.55 8.27
CA LYS A 424 -3.52 -4.97 6.94
C LYS A 424 -3.67 -3.75 6.05
N ASP A 425 -2.90 -3.68 4.96
CA ASP A 425 -2.99 -2.59 4.00
C ASP A 425 -2.70 -3.11 2.59
N ILE A 426 -3.48 -2.66 1.61
CA ILE A 426 -3.26 -2.97 0.18
C ILE A 426 -1.92 -2.42 -0.32
N ALA A 427 -1.28 -1.50 0.41
CA ALA A 427 0.10 -1.06 0.23
C ALA A 427 1.10 -2.22 0.09
N VAL A 428 0.85 -3.37 0.73
CA VAL A 428 1.66 -4.58 0.55
C VAL A 428 1.62 -5.08 -0.89
N ALA A 429 0.42 -5.18 -1.47
CA ALA A 429 0.24 -5.59 -2.86
C ALA A 429 0.78 -4.54 -3.85
N LEU A 430 0.53 -3.25 -3.57
CA LEU A 430 1.10 -2.13 -4.32
C LEU A 430 2.64 -2.16 -4.32
N GLY A 431 3.24 -2.56 -3.20
CA GLY A 431 4.69 -2.69 -3.08
C GLY A 431 5.25 -3.78 -3.98
N VAL A 432 4.52 -4.88 -4.16
CA VAL A 432 4.91 -5.94 -5.09
C VAL A 432 4.77 -5.49 -6.54
N ILE A 433 3.61 -4.96 -6.96
CA ILE A 433 3.39 -4.61 -8.38
C ILE A 433 4.36 -3.52 -8.86
N HIS A 434 4.72 -2.56 -8.00
CA HIS A 434 5.61 -1.46 -8.36
C HIS A 434 7.09 -1.74 -8.04
N GLY A 435 7.40 -2.63 -7.09
CA GLY A 435 8.75 -2.80 -6.53
C GLY A 435 9.37 -4.19 -6.71
N TYR A 436 8.65 -5.20 -7.21
CA TYR A 436 9.23 -6.50 -7.50
C TYR A 436 10.08 -6.46 -8.78
N ILE A 437 11.25 -7.10 -8.77
CA ILE A 437 12.21 -7.12 -9.89
C ILE A 437 12.40 -8.51 -10.51
N GLY A 438 11.58 -9.49 -10.14
CA GLY A 438 11.66 -10.86 -10.70
C GLY A 438 12.76 -11.73 -10.07
N ASP A 439 13.15 -11.45 -8.82
CA ASP A 439 14.24 -12.14 -8.11
C ASP A 439 13.78 -12.94 -6.88
N ASP A 440 12.50 -13.34 -6.85
CA ASP A 440 11.83 -14.10 -5.80
C ASP A 440 11.72 -13.42 -4.41
N VAL A 441 12.25 -12.21 -4.22
CA VAL A 441 12.10 -11.44 -2.99
C VAL A 441 10.72 -10.76 -2.97
N PHE A 442 9.78 -11.36 -2.22
CA PHE A 442 8.38 -10.92 -2.14
C PHE A 442 7.68 -10.82 -3.52
N GLY A 443 7.88 -11.82 -4.39
CA GLY A 443 7.21 -11.93 -5.69
C GLY A 443 5.71 -12.25 -5.62
N TYR A 444 5.04 -12.37 -6.79
CA TYR A 444 3.59 -12.57 -6.86
C TYR A 444 3.14 -13.92 -6.32
N THR A 445 4.00 -14.94 -6.41
CA THR A 445 3.74 -16.29 -5.89
C THR A 445 4.39 -16.57 -4.53
N ASN A 446 4.96 -15.56 -3.87
CA ASN A 446 5.55 -15.70 -2.55
C ASN A 446 4.48 -16.04 -1.50
N ASP A 447 4.69 -17.07 -0.69
CA ASP A 447 3.67 -17.54 0.27
C ASP A 447 3.22 -16.47 1.27
N GLN A 448 4.14 -15.63 1.74
CA GLN A 448 3.86 -14.56 2.69
C GLN A 448 2.98 -13.47 2.06
N ILE A 449 3.23 -13.17 0.77
CA ILE A 449 2.38 -12.28 -0.03
C ILE A 449 0.99 -12.90 -0.18
N LEU A 450 0.88 -14.16 -0.62
CA LEU A 450 -0.42 -14.83 -0.80
C LEU A 450 -1.24 -14.87 0.50
N SER A 451 -0.61 -15.22 1.62
CA SER A 451 -1.24 -15.16 2.95
C SER A 451 -1.75 -13.74 3.27
N SER A 452 -0.93 -12.72 2.99
CA SER A 452 -1.29 -11.33 3.25
C SER A 452 -2.45 -10.88 2.38
N LEU A 453 -2.46 -11.21 1.08
CA LEU A 453 -3.55 -10.91 0.16
C LEU A 453 -4.89 -11.50 0.61
N LEU A 454 -4.90 -12.74 1.11
CA LEU A 454 -6.10 -13.34 1.71
C LEU A 454 -6.60 -12.50 2.89
N GLN A 455 -5.72 -12.20 3.83
CA GLN A 455 -6.10 -11.50 5.06
C GLN A 455 -6.55 -10.07 4.80
N ILE A 456 -5.88 -9.34 3.89
CA ILE A 456 -6.22 -7.98 3.48
C ILE A 456 -7.57 -7.98 2.77
N SER A 457 -7.72 -8.76 1.70
CA SER A 457 -8.94 -8.75 0.89
C SER A 457 -10.17 -9.15 1.70
N THR A 458 -10.10 -10.23 2.48
CA THR A 458 -11.24 -10.71 3.25
C THR A 458 -11.60 -9.82 4.44
N SER A 459 -10.69 -8.94 4.89
CA SER A 459 -10.99 -7.97 5.94
C SER A 459 -12.05 -6.94 5.54
N PHE A 460 -12.24 -6.72 4.23
CA PHE A 460 -13.22 -5.77 3.70
C PHE A 460 -14.65 -6.32 3.64
N ILE A 461 -14.83 -7.65 3.69
CA ILE A 461 -16.15 -8.30 3.61
C ILE A 461 -17.11 -7.84 4.73
N PRO A 462 -16.72 -7.85 6.02
CA PRO A 462 -17.63 -7.42 7.09
C PRO A 462 -17.80 -5.90 7.19
N ILE A 463 -16.91 -5.09 6.59
CA ILE A 463 -16.94 -3.64 6.75
C ILE A 463 -17.60 -2.91 5.57
N TYR A 464 -17.67 -3.48 4.37
CA TYR A 464 -18.35 -2.82 3.25
C TYR A 464 -19.71 -3.46 3.01
N SER A 465 -20.80 -2.71 3.22
CA SER A 465 -22.16 -3.21 3.00
C SER A 465 -22.35 -3.75 1.58
N ILE A 466 -21.70 -3.12 0.58
CA ILE A 466 -21.74 -3.56 -0.82
C ILE A 466 -21.06 -4.93 -1.06
N ALA A 467 -20.24 -5.44 -0.13
CA ALA A 467 -19.63 -6.76 -0.22
C ALA A 467 -20.68 -7.88 -0.11
N ASN A 468 -21.87 -7.60 0.44
CA ASN A 468 -22.99 -8.54 0.48
C ASN A 468 -23.57 -8.84 -0.91
N THR A 469 -23.35 -7.96 -1.89
CA THR A 469 -23.75 -8.20 -3.28
C THR A 469 -22.62 -8.94 -4.00
N THR A 470 -22.72 -10.27 -4.05
CA THR A 470 -21.68 -11.16 -4.58
C THR A 470 -21.87 -11.53 -6.05
N THR A 471 -22.98 -11.14 -6.66
CA THR A 471 -23.26 -11.33 -8.09
C THR A 471 -23.88 -10.08 -8.71
N ASP A 472 -23.62 -9.86 -10.00
CA ASP A 472 -24.31 -8.83 -10.78
C ASP A 472 -25.71 -9.30 -11.21
N GLN A 473 -26.39 -8.45 -11.99
CA GLN A 473 -27.73 -8.72 -12.53
C GLN A 473 -27.81 -9.93 -13.49
N ASN A 474 -26.68 -10.35 -14.06
CA ASN A 474 -26.57 -11.51 -14.94
C ASN A 474 -26.11 -12.78 -14.20
N GLY A 475 -25.97 -12.71 -12.87
CA GLY A 475 -25.49 -13.80 -12.04
C GLY A 475 -23.97 -14.01 -12.10
N GLN A 476 -23.20 -13.07 -12.66
CA GLN A 476 -21.76 -13.14 -12.72
C GLN A 476 -21.14 -12.72 -11.39
N ILE A 477 -20.09 -13.42 -10.95
CA ILE A 477 -19.47 -13.20 -9.64
C ILE A 477 -18.84 -11.80 -9.56
N LEU A 478 -19.14 -11.07 -8.50
CA LEU A 478 -18.46 -9.81 -8.15
C LEU A 478 -17.38 -10.10 -7.10
N GLY A 479 -16.18 -9.58 -7.33
CA GLY A 479 -15.05 -9.70 -6.41
C GLY A 479 -15.28 -8.92 -5.12
N ILE A 480 -14.40 -9.12 -4.14
CA ILE A 480 -14.45 -8.36 -2.89
C ILE A 480 -14.11 -6.90 -3.21
N PRO A 481 -14.91 -5.92 -2.77
CA PRO A 481 -14.53 -4.52 -2.90
C PRO A 481 -13.36 -4.20 -1.97
N ILE A 482 -12.28 -3.60 -2.49
CA ILE A 482 -11.02 -3.43 -1.77
C ILE A 482 -10.77 -1.94 -1.51
N GLY A 483 -10.49 -1.58 -0.26
CA GLY A 483 -10.04 -0.24 0.13
C GLY A 483 -8.55 -0.20 0.45
N ARG A 484 -8.10 0.86 1.12
CA ARG A 484 -6.70 1.00 1.56
C ARG A 484 -6.36 0.01 2.67
N TYR A 485 -7.02 0.17 3.82
CA TYR A 485 -6.87 -0.65 5.03
C TYR A 485 -8.21 -0.66 5.80
N PRO A 486 -8.51 -1.66 6.65
CA PRO A 486 -9.85 -1.84 7.21
C PRO A 486 -10.25 -0.79 8.27
N GLU A 487 -9.28 -0.11 8.89
CA GLU A 487 -9.51 0.99 9.84
C GLU A 487 -9.62 2.36 9.17
N ASP A 488 -9.68 2.42 7.84
CA ASP A 488 -9.73 3.67 7.11
C ASP A 488 -10.96 4.52 7.48
N VAL A 489 -10.71 5.80 7.74
CA VAL A 489 -11.72 6.81 8.11
C VAL A 489 -11.88 7.88 7.04
N TYR A 490 -11.04 7.90 6.01
CA TYR A 490 -11.11 8.88 4.94
C TYR A 490 -12.23 8.55 3.95
N ASN A 491 -13.17 9.47 3.80
CA ASN A 491 -14.36 9.29 2.95
C ASN A 491 -14.26 9.92 1.56
N GLY A 492 -13.07 10.40 1.17
CA GLY A 492 -12.82 11.08 -0.10
C GLY A 492 -12.93 12.60 -0.05
N THR A 493 -13.45 13.18 1.03
CA THR A 493 -13.48 14.66 1.22
C THR A 493 -13.15 15.11 2.65
N GLY A 494 -13.09 14.17 3.59
CA GLY A 494 -12.75 14.39 5.00
C GLY A 494 -12.67 13.04 5.73
N THR A 495 -12.59 13.09 7.06
CA THR A 495 -12.53 11.88 7.89
C THR A 495 -13.80 11.70 8.72
N ALA A 496 -14.24 10.46 8.88
CA ALA A 496 -15.34 10.09 9.75
C ALA A 496 -15.12 8.67 10.28
N VAL A 497 -15.62 8.39 11.49
CA VAL A 497 -15.78 7.00 11.94
C VAL A 497 -16.52 6.25 10.85
N ASP A 498 -16.04 5.06 10.48
CA ASP A 498 -16.69 4.27 9.43
C ASP A 498 -16.69 5.00 8.05
N GLY A 499 -15.73 5.89 7.83
CA GLY A 499 -15.65 6.74 6.65
C GLY A 499 -14.93 6.11 5.45
N GLY A 500 -14.02 5.16 5.68
CA GLY A 500 -13.20 4.53 4.64
C GLY A 500 -14.02 3.76 3.61
N ASN A 501 -13.62 3.82 2.35
CA ASN A 501 -14.34 3.19 1.25
C ASN A 501 -13.43 2.29 0.42
N PRO A 502 -14.02 1.44 -0.42
CA PRO A 502 -13.32 0.83 -1.53
C PRO A 502 -12.72 1.86 -2.49
N TRP A 503 -11.57 1.54 -3.06
CA TRP A 503 -10.87 2.34 -4.06
C TRP A 503 -10.80 1.58 -5.38
N TYR A 504 -10.94 2.30 -6.49
CA TYR A 504 -10.83 1.70 -7.82
C TYR A 504 -9.45 1.10 -8.05
N LEU A 505 -8.38 1.87 -7.75
CA LEU A 505 -7.00 1.39 -7.86
C LEU A 505 -6.73 0.17 -6.97
N ALA A 506 -7.21 0.15 -5.72
CA ALA A 506 -6.95 -0.95 -4.80
C ALA A 506 -7.64 -2.26 -5.24
N THR A 507 -8.83 -2.14 -5.82
CA THR A 507 -9.56 -3.27 -6.39
C THR A 507 -8.88 -3.76 -7.68
N ALA A 508 -8.33 -2.85 -8.50
CA ALA A 508 -7.57 -3.21 -9.69
C ALA A 508 -6.25 -3.92 -9.34
N THR A 509 -5.54 -3.46 -8.30
CA THR A 509 -4.34 -4.09 -7.76
C THR A 509 -4.58 -5.54 -7.37
N MET A 510 -5.72 -5.85 -6.72
CA MET A 510 -6.06 -7.24 -6.41
C MET A 510 -6.28 -8.09 -7.66
N ALA A 511 -6.89 -7.53 -8.72
CA ALA A 511 -7.02 -8.23 -9.99
C ALA A 511 -5.65 -8.52 -10.62
N GLU A 512 -4.80 -7.50 -10.67
CA GLU A 512 -3.45 -7.59 -11.23
C GLU A 512 -2.58 -8.63 -10.49
N MET A 513 -2.60 -8.64 -9.16
CA MET A 513 -1.89 -9.65 -8.37
C MET A 513 -2.32 -11.08 -8.74
N MET A 514 -3.62 -11.31 -8.97
CA MET A 514 -4.13 -12.63 -9.37
C MET A 514 -3.63 -13.02 -10.77
N TYR A 515 -3.65 -12.09 -11.74
CA TYR A 515 -3.13 -12.35 -13.08
C TYR A 515 -1.62 -12.59 -13.07
N ARG A 516 -0.85 -11.74 -12.39
CA ARG A 516 0.61 -11.87 -12.33
C ARG A 516 1.07 -13.14 -11.60
N ALA A 517 0.38 -13.55 -10.54
CA ALA A 517 0.63 -14.83 -9.89
C ALA A 517 0.41 -16.02 -10.86
N VAL A 518 -0.65 -15.97 -11.69
CA VAL A 518 -0.87 -17.00 -12.72
C VAL A 518 0.21 -16.98 -13.80
N SER A 519 0.67 -15.79 -14.24
CA SER A 519 1.81 -15.67 -15.16
C SER A 519 3.06 -16.32 -14.59
N GLU A 520 3.40 -16.03 -13.34
CA GLU A 520 4.58 -16.58 -12.66
C GLU A 520 4.48 -18.09 -12.45
N TYR A 521 3.33 -18.62 -12.00
CA TYR A 521 3.11 -20.06 -11.90
C TYR A 521 3.22 -20.79 -13.25
N ARG A 522 2.72 -20.18 -14.33
CA ARG A 522 2.85 -20.75 -15.68
C ARG A 522 4.29 -20.73 -16.18
N SER A 523 5.04 -19.68 -15.86
CA SER A 523 6.47 -19.56 -16.19
C SER A 523 7.30 -20.63 -15.47
N VAL A 524 7.09 -20.79 -14.16
CA VAL A 524 7.77 -21.81 -13.33
C VAL A 524 7.28 -23.23 -13.67
N GLY A 525 6.02 -23.38 -14.05
CA GLY A 525 5.42 -24.65 -14.42
C GLY A 525 4.98 -25.53 -13.24
N SER A 526 4.92 -24.98 -12.02
CA SER A 526 4.43 -25.70 -10.83
C SER A 526 3.91 -24.76 -9.75
N ILE A 527 3.05 -25.29 -8.87
CA ILE A 527 2.58 -24.63 -7.64
C ILE A 527 2.99 -25.50 -6.46
N HIS A 528 3.79 -24.97 -5.55
CA HIS A 528 4.10 -25.60 -4.27
C HIS A 528 3.19 -25.03 -3.17
N ILE A 529 2.57 -25.89 -2.37
CA ILE A 529 1.67 -25.49 -1.29
C ILE A 529 2.39 -25.61 0.04
N THR A 530 2.51 -24.51 0.77
CA THR A 530 3.04 -24.50 2.14
C THR A 530 1.92 -24.27 3.15
N ASN A 531 2.22 -24.41 4.44
CA ASN A 531 1.28 -24.05 5.50
C ASN A 531 0.89 -22.56 5.46
N VAL A 532 1.76 -21.69 4.94
CA VAL A 532 1.53 -20.25 4.83
C VAL A 532 0.57 -19.93 3.67
N SER A 533 0.76 -20.55 2.49
CA SER A 533 -0.07 -20.27 1.32
C SER A 533 -1.33 -21.12 1.21
N GLN A 534 -1.43 -22.26 1.92
CA GLN A 534 -2.61 -23.14 1.85
C GLN A 534 -3.95 -22.41 2.12
N PRO A 535 -4.09 -21.52 3.13
CA PRO A 535 -5.34 -20.80 3.36
C PRO A 535 -5.76 -19.93 2.18
N PHE A 536 -4.80 -19.34 1.45
CA PHE A 536 -5.08 -18.55 0.26
C PHE A 536 -5.75 -19.40 -0.82
N PHE A 537 -5.20 -20.58 -1.11
CA PHE A 537 -5.79 -21.50 -2.08
C PHE A 537 -7.13 -22.09 -1.60
N ALA A 538 -7.28 -22.35 -0.29
CA ALA A 538 -8.54 -22.82 0.27
C ALA A 538 -9.68 -21.81 0.08
N TYR A 539 -9.38 -20.51 0.04
CA TYR A 539 -10.36 -19.46 -0.23
C TYR A 539 -10.55 -19.19 -1.72
N PHE A 540 -9.46 -18.98 -2.47
CA PHE A 540 -9.52 -18.53 -3.86
C PHE A 540 -9.64 -19.67 -4.88
N ALA A 541 -9.33 -20.91 -4.51
CA ALA A 541 -9.53 -22.10 -5.33
C ALA A 541 -10.29 -23.21 -4.57
N PRO A 542 -11.46 -22.92 -3.96
CA PRO A 542 -12.10 -23.81 -2.99
C PRO A 542 -12.63 -25.11 -3.61
N ALA A 543 -12.84 -25.13 -4.93
CA ALA A 543 -13.21 -26.33 -5.67
C ALA A 543 -12.04 -27.33 -5.86
N THR A 544 -10.81 -26.93 -5.53
CA THR A 544 -9.60 -27.76 -5.66
C THR A 544 -9.04 -28.09 -4.28
N SER A 545 -9.05 -29.37 -3.93
CA SER A 545 -8.42 -29.83 -2.69
C SER A 545 -6.89 -29.77 -2.81
N VAL A 546 -6.28 -28.88 -2.03
CA VAL A 546 -4.82 -28.76 -1.93
C VAL A 546 -4.31 -29.32 -0.61
N THR A 547 -3.16 -29.98 -0.64
CA THR A 547 -2.50 -30.54 0.54
C THR A 547 -1.19 -29.80 0.81
N VAL A 548 -0.91 -29.48 2.07
CA VAL A 548 0.36 -28.87 2.51
C VAL A 548 1.54 -29.78 2.11
N ASP A 549 2.67 -29.17 1.76
CA ASP A 549 3.92 -29.79 1.29
C ASP A 549 3.79 -30.55 -0.04
N SER A 550 2.69 -30.33 -0.78
CA SER A 550 2.50 -30.90 -2.12
C SER A 550 2.91 -29.93 -3.22
N THR A 551 3.41 -30.47 -4.33
CA THR A 551 3.73 -29.70 -5.55
C THR A 551 2.88 -30.22 -6.70
N TYR A 552 2.15 -29.31 -7.34
CA TYR A 552 1.33 -29.58 -8.52
C TYR A 552 2.02 -29.05 -9.77
N GLY A 553 2.46 -29.93 -10.66
CA GLY A 553 3.06 -29.55 -11.94
C GLY A 553 2.02 -29.11 -12.96
N SER A 554 2.46 -28.42 -14.01
CA SER A 554 1.58 -27.87 -15.07
C SER A 554 0.74 -28.92 -15.83
N ASN A 555 1.12 -30.19 -15.76
CA ASN A 555 0.38 -31.33 -16.32
C ASN A 555 -0.73 -31.88 -15.40
N CYS A 556 -0.81 -31.43 -14.15
CA CYS A 556 -1.80 -31.86 -13.17
C CYS A 556 -3.12 -31.09 -13.32
N THR A 557 -4.23 -31.76 -12.99
CA THR A 557 -5.57 -31.14 -12.98
C THR A 557 -5.69 -30.01 -11.98
N GLU A 558 -5.00 -30.13 -10.84
CA GLU A 558 -4.98 -29.18 -9.74
C GLU A 558 -4.28 -27.88 -10.13
N PHE A 559 -3.16 -27.96 -10.86
CA PHE A 559 -2.49 -26.77 -11.39
C PHE A 559 -3.43 -25.99 -12.31
N THR A 560 -4.11 -26.69 -13.21
CA THR A 560 -5.09 -26.06 -14.12
C THR A 560 -6.25 -25.47 -13.31
N ALA A 561 -6.83 -26.22 -12.38
CA ALA A 561 -7.98 -25.75 -11.61
C ALA A 561 -7.65 -24.54 -10.71
N ILE A 562 -6.48 -24.54 -10.05
CA ILE A 562 -6.01 -23.40 -9.24
C ILE A 562 -5.81 -22.18 -10.13
N THR A 563 -5.04 -22.30 -11.21
CA THR A 563 -4.78 -21.15 -12.09
C THR A 563 -6.07 -20.61 -12.71
N GLN A 564 -7.00 -21.46 -13.14
CA GLN A 564 -8.30 -21.01 -13.64
C GLN A 564 -9.12 -20.30 -12.54
N ALA A 565 -9.09 -20.78 -11.29
CA ALA A 565 -9.79 -20.13 -10.19
C ALA A 565 -9.22 -18.73 -9.91
N LEU A 566 -7.90 -18.57 -9.89
CA LEU A 566 -7.24 -17.27 -9.72
C LEU A 566 -7.58 -16.30 -10.87
N LEU A 567 -7.60 -16.77 -12.13
CA LEU A 567 -8.06 -15.96 -13.26
C LEU A 567 -9.52 -15.51 -13.10
N GLY A 568 -10.39 -16.41 -12.63
CA GLY A 568 -11.79 -16.11 -12.36
C GLY A 568 -11.97 -15.05 -11.27
N TRP A 569 -11.13 -15.09 -10.22
CA TRP A 569 -11.11 -14.06 -9.19
C TRP A 569 -10.55 -12.74 -9.69
N GLY A 570 -9.51 -12.74 -10.52
CA GLY A 570 -9.03 -11.55 -11.22
C GLY A 570 -10.17 -10.85 -11.97
N ASP A 571 -10.91 -11.60 -12.79
CA ASP A 571 -12.07 -11.07 -13.51
C ASP A 571 -13.21 -10.66 -12.58
N ALA A 572 -13.38 -11.31 -11.43
CA ALA A 572 -14.36 -10.90 -10.44
C ALA A 572 -14.02 -9.52 -9.83
N PHE A 573 -12.75 -9.23 -9.55
CA PHE A 573 -12.31 -7.91 -9.08
C PHE A 573 -12.50 -6.83 -10.15
N ILE A 574 -12.13 -7.10 -11.41
CA ILE A 574 -12.43 -6.18 -12.52
C ILE A 574 -13.94 -5.98 -12.66
N ARG A 575 -14.75 -7.04 -12.51
CA ARG A 575 -16.21 -6.93 -12.55
C ARG A 575 -16.76 -6.07 -11.42
N ARG A 576 -16.15 -6.11 -10.23
CA ARG A 576 -16.53 -5.22 -9.12
C ARG A 576 -16.32 -3.75 -9.50
N ILE A 577 -15.20 -3.43 -10.15
CA ILE A 577 -14.96 -2.09 -10.68
C ILE A 577 -16.02 -1.72 -11.71
N LYS A 578 -16.21 -2.57 -12.74
CA LYS A 578 -17.20 -2.37 -13.80
C LYS A 578 -18.61 -2.12 -13.24
N TYR A 579 -19.02 -2.91 -12.25
CA TYR A 579 -20.35 -2.83 -11.62
C TYR A 579 -20.61 -1.49 -10.93
N HIS A 580 -19.56 -0.87 -10.36
CA HIS A 580 -19.64 0.42 -9.67
C HIS A 580 -19.10 1.59 -10.50
N THR A 581 -18.74 1.35 -11.76
CA THR A 581 -18.35 2.41 -12.69
C THR A 581 -19.62 3.07 -13.21
N PRO A 582 -19.77 4.40 -13.12
CA PRO A 582 -20.93 5.10 -13.67
C PRO A 582 -21.01 4.97 -15.20
N GLU A 583 -22.18 5.26 -15.79
CA GLU A 583 -22.37 5.20 -17.25
C GLU A 583 -21.40 6.10 -18.04
N SER A 584 -20.86 7.16 -17.42
CA SER A 584 -19.82 8.01 -18.01
C SER A 584 -18.47 7.32 -18.15
N GLY A 585 -18.25 6.18 -17.48
CA GLY A 585 -16.97 5.49 -17.39
C GLY A 585 -15.92 6.20 -16.51
N GLY A 586 -16.31 7.27 -15.81
CA GLY A 586 -15.43 8.02 -14.92
C GLY A 586 -14.97 7.18 -13.72
N LEU A 587 -13.66 7.14 -13.45
CA LEU A 587 -13.08 6.46 -12.29
C LEU A 587 -12.58 7.51 -11.31
N SER A 588 -13.35 7.71 -10.25
CA SER A 588 -12.92 8.55 -9.13
C SER A 588 -11.86 7.83 -8.29
N GLU A 589 -11.47 8.46 -7.18
CA GLU A 589 -10.64 7.84 -6.16
C GLU A 589 -11.34 6.63 -5.51
N GLN A 590 -12.61 6.80 -5.11
CA GLN A 590 -13.36 5.84 -4.31
C GLN A 590 -14.73 5.53 -4.91
N TYR A 591 -15.34 4.44 -4.46
CA TYR A 591 -16.77 4.20 -4.60
C TYR A 591 -17.37 3.85 -3.25
N ASN A 592 -18.56 4.40 -2.96
CA ASN A 592 -19.14 4.41 -1.62
C ASN A 592 -19.33 3.01 -1.05
N ARG A 593 -18.86 2.79 0.18
CA ARG A 593 -18.94 1.48 0.87
C ARG A 593 -20.36 0.93 1.06
N ASN A 594 -21.38 1.78 0.99
CA ASN A 594 -22.77 1.41 1.20
C ASN A 594 -23.59 1.36 -0.09
N THR A 595 -23.40 2.34 -0.98
CA THR A 595 -24.23 2.47 -2.19
C THR A 595 -23.51 2.06 -3.46
N GLY A 596 -22.18 1.99 -3.46
CA GLY A 596 -21.38 1.76 -4.66
C GLY A 596 -21.24 2.97 -5.58
N ALA A 597 -21.82 4.12 -5.23
CA ALA A 597 -21.71 5.33 -6.05
C ALA A 597 -20.28 5.88 -6.02
N SER A 598 -19.76 6.29 -7.19
CA SER A 598 -18.49 7.02 -7.32
C SER A 598 -18.45 8.25 -6.41
N GLN A 599 -17.31 8.45 -5.73
CA GLN A 599 -17.08 9.55 -4.79
C GLN A 599 -15.57 9.82 -4.59
N GLY A 600 -15.24 10.87 -3.84
CA GLY A 600 -13.86 11.34 -3.68
C GLY A 600 -13.39 12.11 -4.91
N ALA A 601 -12.08 12.22 -5.13
CA ALA A 601 -11.53 12.97 -6.26
C ALA A 601 -12.01 12.39 -7.60
N ALA A 602 -12.60 13.20 -8.48
CA ALA A 602 -13.05 12.77 -9.80
C ALA A 602 -11.89 12.56 -10.77
N ASP A 603 -12.05 11.56 -11.66
CA ASP A 603 -11.09 11.21 -12.70
C ASP A 603 -9.65 11.11 -12.16
N LEU A 604 -9.46 10.31 -11.10
CA LEU A 604 -8.16 10.09 -10.47
C LEU A 604 -7.24 9.35 -11.44
N THR A 605 -6.11 9.96 -11.82
CA THR A 605 -5.16 9.43 -12.82
C THR A 605 -4.69 8.03 -12.46
N TRP A 606 -4.36 7.80 -11.18
CA TRP A 606 -3.89 6.49 -10.70
C TRP A 606 -4.97 5.39 -10.82
N SER A 607 -6.25 5.71 -10.67
CA SER A 607 -7.33 4.72 -10.87
C SER A 607 -7.40 4.23 -12.31
N TYR A 608 -7.14 5.10 -13.28
CA TYR A 608 -7.08 4.73 -14.70
C TYR A 608 -5.82 3.93 -15.03
N ALA A 609 -4.66 4.37 -14.55
CA ALA A 609 -3.38 3.66 -14.72
C ALA A 609 -3.48 2.23 -14.16
N ALA A 610 -3.96 2.06 -12.93
CA ALA A 610 -4.12 0.76 -12.29
C ALA A 610 -5.09 -0.17 -13.05
N LEU A 611 -6.18 0.37 -13.62
CA LEU A 611 -7.08 -0.45 -14.46
C LEU A 611 -6.41 -0.89 -15.76
N LEU A 612 -5.62 -0.01 -16.40
CA LEU A 612 -4.89 -0.33 -17.63
C LEU A 612 -3.81 -1.39 -17.37
N GLU A 613 -3.05 -1.28 -16.28
CA GLU A 613 -2.03 -2.26 -15.88
C GLU A 613 -2.65 -3.62 -15.57
N ALA A 614 -3.77 -3.66 -14.85
CA ALA A 614 -4.52 -4.89 -14.64
C ALA A 614 -5.05 -5.48 -15.95
N ALA A 615 -5.50 -4.65 -16.91
CA ALA A 615 -5.94 -5.10 -18.23
C ALA A 615 -4.78 -5.68 -19.07
N ILE A 616 -3.59 -5.06 -19.01
CA ILE A 616 -2.37 -5.57 -19.64
C ILE A 616 -2.00 -6.93 -19.04
N ALA A 617 -1.91 -7.04 -17.72
CA ALA A 617 -1.63 -8.30 -17.04
C ALA A 617 -2.65 -9.39 -17.38
N ARG A 618 -3.94 -9.03 -17.49
CA ARG A 618 -5.01 -9.93 -17.94
C ARG A 618 -4.80 -10.42 -19.37
N ALA A 619 -4.44 -9.53 -20.29
CA ALA A 619 -4.21 -9.88 -21.69
C ALA A 619 -2.99 -10.82 -21.85
N GLU A 620 -1.93 -10.58 -21.09
CA GLU A 620 -0.75 -11.47 -21.04
C GLU A 620 -1.13 -12.89 -20.63
N VAL A 621 -1.87 -13.06 -19.52
CA VAL A 621 -2.35 -14.40 -19.11
C VAL A 621 -3.41 -14.99 -20.04
N ALA A 622 -4.12 -14.17 -20.81
CA ALA A 622 -5.01 -14.65 -21.87
C ALA A 622 -4.23 -15.17 -23.10
N GLY A 623 -2.95 -14.83 -23.22
CA GLY A 623 -2.13 -15.11 -24.39
C GLY A 623 -2.33 -14.11 -25.53
N ASP A 624 -3.00 -12.97 -25.28
CA ASP A 624 -3.19 -11.88 -26.24
C ASP A 624 -1.95 -10.96 -26.23
N LYS A 625 -0.89 -11.41 -26.91
CA LYS A 625 0.41 -10.73 -26.96
C LYS A 625 0.37 -9.36 -27.63
N ASP A 626 -0.66 -9.10 -28.44
CA ASP A 626 -0.78 -7.87 -29.22
C ASP A 626 -1.68 -6.83 -28.53
N TYR A 627 -2.27 -7.15 -27.37
CA TYR A 627 -3.14 -6.22 -26.64
C TYR A 627 -2.39 -4.94 -26.26
N LEU A 628 -1.20 -5.08 -25.66
CA LEU A 628 -0.40 -3.93 -25.22
C LEU A 628 0.05 -3.07 -26.41
N THR A 629 0.51 -3.66 -27.51
CA THR A 629 0.85 -2.92 -28.73
C THR A 629 -0.37 -2.19 -29.31
N ARG A 630 -1.54 -2.84 -29.38
CA ARG A 630 -2.77 -2.18 -29.85
C ARG A 630 -3.19 -1.05 -28.92
N LEU A 631 -3.07 -1.23 -27.60
CA LEU A 631 -3.36 -0.21 -26.60
C LEU A 631 -2.40 0.97 -26.76
N ALA A 632 -1.10 0.71 -26.93
CA ALA A 632 -0.07 1.71 -27.18
C ALA A 632 -0.30 2.49 -28.48
N ASP A 633 -0.84 1.86 -29.52
CA ASP A 633 -1.07 2.50 -30.81
C ASP A 633 -2.41 3.27 -30.89
N LEU A 634 -3.28 3.19 -29.88
CA LEU A 634 -4.46 4.05 -29.79
C LEU A 634 -4.02 5.54 -29.71
N PRO A 635 -4.72 6.46 -30.36
CA PRO A 635 -4.44 7.89 -30.22
C PRO A 635 -4.56 8.37 -28.77
N VAL A 636 -3.61 9.23 -28.37
CA VAL A 636 -3.68 10.02 -27.12
C VAL A 636 -4.31 11.38 -27.31
#